data_AF-A0A525W0D6-F1
#
_entry.id   AF-A0A525W0D6-F1
#
_cell.length_a   1.000
_cell.length_b   1.000
_cell.length_c   1.000
_cell.angle_alpha   90.00
_cell.angle_beta   90.00
_cell.angle_gamma   90.00
#
_symmetry.space_group_name_H-M   'P 1'
#
loop_
_entity.id
_entity.type
_entity.pdbx_description
1 polymer ?
#
loop_
_entity_poly.entity_id
_entity_poly.type
_entity_poly.pdbx_seq_one_letter_code
_entity_poly.pdbx_strand_id
1 'polypeptide(L)'
;MTDEVLFRELEAVEEAFNRAVVSNDVAEISACISEDWVLVTPEAGPVSRERFLQAVEQGILSHDSMSKELGSATVLTVKRAEAVPSASASDA
;
A
#
# COMPACT_ATOMS: atom_id res chain seq x y z
N MET A 1 -2.37 -23.50 12.76
CA MET A 1 -1.87 -23.25 11.39
C MET A 1 -0.37 -23.05 11.50
N THR A 2 0.43 -23.69 10.66
CA THR A 2 1.91 -23.51 10.66
C THR A 2 2.28 -22.32 9.78
N ASP A 3 3.46 -21.75 10.01
CA ASP A 3 3.99 -20.64 9.19
C ASP A 3 4.02 -21.03 7.70
N GLU A 4 4.39 -22.27 7.37
CA GLU A 4 4.42 -22.78 5.99
C GLU A 4 3.04 -22.79 5.31
N VAL A 5 1.96 -23.02 6.08
CA VAL A 5 0.59 -22.93 5.54
C VAL A 5 0.19 -21.48 5.34
N LEU A 6 0.51 -20.61 6.31
CA LEU A 6 0.23 -19.18 6.23
C LEU A 6 0.94 -18.51 5.05
N PHE A 7 2.22 -18.83 4.83
CA PHE A 7 2.99 -18.30 3.70
C PHE A 7 2.41 -18.73 2.37
N ARG A 8 1.94 -19.98 2.23
CA ARG A 8 1.28 -20.45 1.00
C ARG A 8 -0.05 -19.76 0.74
N GLU A 9 -0.85 -19.53 1.78
CA GLU A 9 -2.10 -18.78 1.64
C GLU A 9 -1.85 -17.33 1.23
N LEU A 10 -0.84 -16.69 1.83
CA LEU A 10 -0.43 -15.34 1.45
C LEU A 10 0.08 -15.28 0.01
N GLU A 11 0.92 -16.24 -0.40
CA GLU A 11 1.41 -16.35 -1.78
C GLU A 11 0.27 -16.39 -2.80
N ALA A 12 -0.74 -17.24 -2.54
CA ALA A 12 -1.89 -17.38 -3.42
C ALA A 12 -2.72 -16.07 -3.54
N VAL A 13 -2.91 -15.37 -2.41
CA VAL A 13 -3.60 -14.07 -2.40
C VAL A 13 -2.80 -13.03 -3.18
N GLU A 14 -1.48 -12.97 -2.98
CA GLU A 14 -0.59 -12.03 -3.66
C GLU A 14 -0.50 -12.28 -5.17
N GLU A 15 -0.42 -13.54 -5.60
CA GLU A 15 -0.47 -13.90 -7.02
C GLU A 15 -1.79 -13.49 -7.69
N ALA A 16 -2.92 -13.66 -6.99
CA ALA A 16 -4.22 -13.23 -7.49
C ALA A 16 -4.29 -11.71 -7.68
N PHE A 17 -3.83 -10.95 -6.69
CA PHE A 17 -3.74 -9.50 -6.78
C PHE A 17 -2.83 -9.05 -7.93
N ASN A 18 -1.66 -9.67 -8.09
CA ASN A 18 -0.71 -9.33 -9.16
C ASN A 18 -1.32 -9.54 -10.55
N ARG A 19 -2.04 -10.66 -10.76
CA ARG A 19 -2.74 -10.92 -12.03
C ARG A 19 -3.81 -9.87 -12.31
N ALA A 20 -4.63 -9.54 -11.32
CA ALA A 20 -5.71 -8.56 -11.46
C ALA A 20 -5.18 -7.15 -11.78
N VAL A 21 -4.07 -6.75 -11.17
CA VAL A 21 -3.44 -5.44 -11.43
C VAL A 21 -2.80 -5.39 -12.83
N VAL A 22 -2.18 -6.48 -13.29
CA VAL A 22 -1.63 -6.56 -14.66
C VAL A 22 -2.73 -6.54 -15.71
N SER A 23 -3.87 -7.20 -15.46
CA SER A 23 -5.02 -7.19 -16.37
C SER A 23 -5.81 -5.86 -16.33
N ASN A 24 -5.56 -5.00 -15.34
CA ASN A 24 -6.34 -3.79 -15.05
C ASN A 24 -7.86 -4.09 -14.88
N ASP A 25 -8.21 -5.28 -14.38
CA ASP A 25 -9.61 -5.62 -14.11
C ASP A 25 -10.05 -5.09 -12.74
N VAL A 26 -10.85 -4.03 -12.75
CA VAL A 26 -11.35 -3.34 -11.55
C VAL A 26 -12.14 -4.30 -10.63
N ALA A 27 -12.88 -5.25 -11.19
CA ALA A 27 -13.68 -6.19 -10.39
C ALA A 27 -12.78 -7.22 -9.71
N GLU A 28 -11.80 -7.78 -10.42
CA GLU A 28 -10.84 -8.71 -9.84
C GLU A 28 -9.96 -8.03 -8.78
N ILE A 29 -9.49 -6.81 -9.04
CA ILE A 29 -8.73 -6.02 -8.06
C ILE A 29 -9.59 -5.78 -6.81
N SER A 30 -10.85 -5.38 -6.98
CA SER A 30 -11.77 -5.11 -5.87
C SER A 30 -12.03 -6.32 -4.99
N ALA A 31 -12.01 -7.53 -5.57
CA ALA A 31 -12.16 -8.78 -4.81
C ALA A 31 -10.91 -9.11 -3.97
N CYS A 32 -9.75 -8.55 -4.33
CA CYS A 32 -8.47 -8.81 -3.64
C CYS A 32 -8.16 -7.82 -2.51
N ILE A 33 -8.86 -6.69 -2.41
CA ILE A 33 -8.56 -5.62 -1.45
C ILE A 33 -9.76 -5.30 -0.57
N SER A 34 -9.51 -4.93 0.69
CA SER A 34 -10.54 -4.49 1.62
C SER A 34 -11.06 -3.08 1.31
N GLU A 35 -12.21 -2.72 1.86
CA GLU A 35 -12.80 -1.38 1.68
C GLU A 35 -11.90 -0.26 2.23
N ASP A 36 -11.15 -0.54 3.29
CA ASP A 36 -10.20 0.38 3.93
C ASP A 36 -8.79 0.33 3.35
N TRP A 37 -8.61 -0.34 2.20
CA TRP A 37 -7.31 -0.45 1.55
C TRP A 37 -6.78 0.91 1.08
N VAL A 38 -5.47 1.10 1.27
CA VAL A 38 -4.76 2.34 0.93
C VAL A 38 -3.46 2.00 0.22
N LEU A 39 -3.24 2.66 -0.92
CA LEU A 39 -1.96 2.67 -1.61
C LEU A 39 -1.13 3.85 -1.09
N VAL A 40 0.07 3.60 -0.57
CA VAL A 40 0.98 4.68 -0.19
C VAL A 40 1.98 4.89 -1.32
N THR A 41 1.94 6.09 -1.91
CA THR A 41 2.90 6.51 -2.94
C THR A 41 3.87 7.54 -2.37
N PRO A 42 5.13 7.58 -2.82
CA PRO A 42 6.06 8.64 -2.44
C PRO A 42 5.58 10.04 -2.81
N GLU A 43 4.86 10.18 -3.92
CA GLU A 43 4.49 11.46 -4.52
C GLU A 43 3.18 12.02 -3.95
N ALA A 44 2.16 11.16 -3.80
CA ALA A 44 0.82 11.57 -3.36
C ALA A 44 0.51 11.17 -1.92
N GLY A 45 1.39 10.42 -1.26
CA GLY A 45 1.12 9.85 0.06
C GLY A 45 0.01 8.80 -0.01
N PRO A 46 -0.85 8.71 1.02
CA PRO A 46 -1.99 7.79 1.06
C PRO A 46 -3.01 8.07 -0.06
N VAL A 47 -3.29 7.07 -0.88
CA VAL A 47 -4.29 7.05 -1.96
C VAL A 47 -5.36 6.04 -1.58
N SER A 48 -6.63 6.46 -1.53
CA SER A 48 -7.73 5.57 -1.20
C SER A 48 -7.96 4.52 -2.29
N ARG A 49 -8.59 3.41 -1.90
CA ARG A 49 -9.10 2.39 -2.81
C ARG A 49 -9.88 2.97 -3.99
N GLU A 50 -10.84 3.86 -3.75
CA GLU A 50 -11.72 4.41 -4.80
C GLU A 50 -10.90 5.17 -5.84
N ARG A 51 -9.93 5.98 -5.39
CA ARG A 51 -9.09 6.77 -6.27
C ARG A 51 -8.16 5.90 -7.11
N PHE A 52 -7.64 4.82 -6.53
CA PHE A 52 -6.84 3.84 -7.25
C PHE A 52 -7.67 3.13 -8.33
N LEU A 53 -8.84 2.59 -7.96
CA LEU A 53 -9.72 1.89 -8.91
C LEU A 53 -10.20 2.81 -10.05
N GLN A 54 -10.50 4.08 -9.75
CA GLN A 54 -10.84 5.07 -10.77
C GLN A 54 -9.69 5.31 -11.76
N ALA A 55 -8.44 5.35 -11.29
CA ALA A 55 -7.28 5.51 -12.16
C ALA A 55 -7.06 4.29 -13.07
N VAL A 56 -7.34 3.09 -12.57
CA VAL A 56 -7.34 1.84 -13.36
C VAL A 56 -8.45 1.87 -14.41
N GLU A 57 -9.68 2.20 -14.02
CA GLU A 57 -10.83 2.30 -14.93
C GLU A 57 -10.61 3.31 -16.06
N GLN A 58 -9.95 4.43 -15.76
CA GLN A 58 -9.60 5.46 -16.74
C GLN A 58 -8.42 5.08 -17.64
N GLY A 59 -7.77 3.93 -17.43
CA GLY A 59 -6.59 3.51 -18.18
C GLY A 59 -5.37 4.39 -17.97
N ILE A 60 -5.33 5.17 -16.87
CA ILE A 60 -4.20 6.05 -16.53
C ILE A 60 -2.99 5.21 -16.10
N LEU A 61 -3.25 4.04 -15.53
CA LEU A 61 -2.24 3.10 -15.07
C LEU A 61 -2.11 1.93 -16.05
N SER A 62 -0.88 1.60 -16.40
CA SER A 62 -0.52 0.43 -17.21
C SER A 62 0.58 -0.31 -16.47
N HIS A 63 0.37 -1.59 -16.19
CA HIS A 63 1.33 -2.44 -15.50
C HIS A 63 1.80 -3.53 -16.46
N ASP A 64 3.11 -3.62 -16.68
CA ASP A 64 3.70 -4.65 -17.55
C ASP A 64 3.93 -5.96 -16.77
N SER A 65 4.42 -5.85 -15.54
CA SER A 65 4.58 -7.00 -14.64
C SER A 65 4.50 -6.58 -13.16
N MET A 66 4.15 -7.54 -12.32
CA MET A 66 4.09 -7.41 -10.87
C MET A 66 4.68 -8.66 -10.24
N SER A 67 5.74 -8.51 -9.44
CA SER A 67 6.37 -9.60 -8.67
C SER A 67 6.60 -9.14 -7.23
N LYS A 68 6.44 -10.06 -6.27
CA LYS A 68 6.63 -9.78 -4.85
C LYS A 68 7.41 -10.91 -4.21
N GLU A 69 8.18 -10.57 -3.18
CA GLU A 69 8.86 -11.53 -2.32
C GLU A 69 8.16 -11.55 -0.96
N LEU A 70 7.87 -12.75 -0.45
CA LEU A 70 7.30 -12.89 0.88
C LEU A 70 8.37 -12.65 1.92
N GLY A 71 8.03 -11.82 2.91
CA GLY A 71 8.91 -11.48 4.00
C GLY A 71 8.15 -11.17 5.28
N SER A 72 8.89 -11.04 6.37
CA SER A 72 8.36 -10.57 7.65
C SER A 72 8.74 -9.10 7.86
N ALA A 73 7.78 -8.28 8.27
CA ALA A 73 8.02 -6.90 8.65
C ALA A 73 7.64 -6.67 10.11
N THR A 74 8.45 -5.88 10.82
CA THR A 74 8.13 -5.40 12.17
C THR A 74 7.62 -3.97 12.07
N VAL A 75 6.37 -3.75 12.46
CA VAL A 75 5.79 -2.39 12.49
C VAL A 75 6.22 -1.69 13.77
N LEU A 76 6.88 -0.54 13.63
CA LEU A 76 7.33 0.29 14.74
C LEU A 76 6.53 1.59 14.78
N THR A 77 5.93 1.91 15.92
CA THR A 77 5.28 3.19 16.13
C THR A 77 6.31 4.24 16.54
N VAL A 78 6.56 5.22 15.68
CA VAL A 78 7.46 6.34 15.97
C VAL A 78 6.62 7.53 16.43
N LYS A 79 6.90 8.07 17.62
CA LYS A 79 6.29 9.34 18.04
C LYS A 79 6.97 10.50 17.31
N ARG A 80 6.18 11.42 16.77
CA ARG A 80 6.71 12.67 16.21
C ARG A 80 7.46 13.42 17.31
N ALA A 81 8.72 13.79 17.06
CA ALA A 81 9.45 14.65 17.98
C ALA A 81 8.74 16.01 18.09
N GLU A 82 8.45 16.47 19.30
CA GLU A 82 7.97 17.83 19.53
C GLU A 82 9.05 18.82 19.09
N ALA A 83 8.66 19.83 18.33
CA ALA A 83 9.57 20.91 17.95
C ALA A 83 9.98 21.68 19.21
N VAL A 84 11.27 21.73 19.51
CA VAL A 84 11.81 22.57 20.58
C VAL A 84 11.56 24.03 20.19
N PRO A 85 10.85 24.83 21.00
CA PRO A 85 10.65 26.23 20.69
C PRO A 85 12.01 26.93 20.65
N SER A 86 12.31 27.55 19.50
CA SER A 86 13.44 28.46 19.33
C SER A 86 13.26 29.63 20.30
N ALA A 87 14.06 29.68 21.37
CA ALA A 87 14.15 30.85 22.22
C ALA A 87 14.72 32.00 21.38
N SER A 88 13.85 32.89 20.91
CA SER A 88 14.26 34.20 20.43
C SER A 88 14.80 34.96 21.64
N ALA A 89 16.12 35.04 21.75
CA ALA A 89 16.77 35.97 22.65
C ALA A 89 16.40 37.39 22.19
N SER A 90 15.47 38.01 22.89
CA SER A 90 15.29 39.46 22.90
C SER A 90 15.61 39.90 24.31
N ASP A 91 16.86 40.33 24.51
CA ASP A 91 17.25 41.11 25.68
C ASP A 91 18.11 42.29 25.21
N ALA A 92 17.69 43.47 25.69
CA ALA A 92 18.23 44.83 25.52
C ALA A 92 17.97 45.57 24.20
#